data_AF-A0A0Q5EY05-F1
#
_entry.id   AF-A0A0Q5EY05-F1
#
_cell.length_a   1.000
_cell.length_b   1.000
_cell.length_c   1.000
_cell.angle_alpha   90.00
_cell.angle_beta   90.00
_cell.angle_gamma   90.00
#
_symmetry.space_group_name_H-M   'P 1'
#
loop_
_entity.id
_entity.type
_entity.pdbx_description
1 polymer ?
#
loop_
_entity_poly.entity_id
_entity_poly.type
_entity_poly.pdbx_seq_one_letter_code
_entity_poly.pdbx_strand_id
1 'polypeptide(L)'
;MLDAILSPEWEYRYYSFDARWNEGEEMASMRNGSGDDWFLLFGPFGAAIKGLAHESSLAGDPSLTAAVKSQVPETFASFLNEPAFSMDELSYCYWKGAEDLSWQKAEHGNTLATGVDDGSTEFLLPLIEPASAYVDFASEYYEIEVPLSAVELIYEQGVLTESLVKSLNPDLSFAEAKVFAAEIGYPCA
;
A
#
# COMPACT_ATOMS: atom_id res chain seq x y z
N MET A 1 2.18 -9.49 4.39
CA MET A 1 2.78 -10.68 5.04
C MET A 1 4.25 -10.84 4.69
N LEU A 2 4.65 -10.77 3.41
CA LEU A 2 6.07 -10.90 3.00
C LEU A 2 6.97 -9.93 3.77
N ASP A 3 6.71 -8.62 3.73
CA ASP A 3 7.52 -7.63 4.46
C ASP A 3 7.54 -7.86 5.97
N ALA A 4 6.45 -8.34 6.57
CA ALA A 4 6.46 -8.68 7.99
C ALA A 4 7.37 -9.88 8.33
N ILE A 5 7.64 -10.75 7.35
CA ILE A 5 8.60 -11.85 7.49
C ILE A 5 10.02 -11.39 7.17
N LEU A 6 10.21 -10.65 6.06
CA LEU A 6 11.52 -10.24 5.55
C LEU A 6 12.13 -9.06 6.32
N SER A 7 11.28 -8.17 6.85
CA SER A 7 11.65 -7.00 7.65
C SER A 7 10.76 -6.94 8.91
N PRO A 8 11.07 -7.76 9.95
CA PRO A 8 10.22 -7.87 11.14
C PRO A 8 10.06 -6.54 11.89
N GLU A 9 11.07 -5.68 11.90
CA GLU A 9 10.99 -4.35 12.49
C GLU A 9 10.08 -3.43 11.68
N TRP A 10 9.00 -2.97 12.31
CA TRP A 10 7.95 -2.16 11.66
C TRP A 10 8.49 -0.92 10.92
N GLU A 11 9.46 -0.23 11.52
CA GLU A 11 10.03 1.02 10.99
C GLU A 11 10.79 0.84 9.67
N TYR A 12 11.16 -0.40 9.32
CA TYR A 12 11.91 -0.74 8.09
C TYR A 12 11.07 -1.46 7.03
N ARG A 13 9.78 -1.71 7.30
CA ARG A 13 8.88 -2.35 6.34
C ARG A 13 8.56 -1.39 5.20
N TYR A 14 8.71 -1.88 3.96
CA TYR A 14 8.34 -1.09 2.80
C TYR A 14 6.83 -1.10 2.62
N TYR A 15 6.21 -2.28 2.73
CA TYR A 15 4.76 -2.48 2.70
C TYR A 15 4.23 -2.91 4.07
N SER A 16 3.09 -2.35 4.45
CA SER A 16 2.39 -2.66 5.69
C SER A 16 0.89 -2.76 5.47
N PHE A 17 0.22 -3.52 6.33
CA PHE A 17 -1.23 -3.68 6.32
C PHE A 17 -1.75 -3.64 7.75
N ASP A 18 -2.84 -2.92 7.97
CA ASP A 18 -3.61 -2.90 9.21
C ASP A 18 -5.04 -3.34 8.91
N ALA A 19 -5.38 -4.56 9.34
CA ALA A 19 -6.71 -5.14 9.15
C ALA A 19 -7.77 -4.56 10.11
N ARG A 20 -7.37 -3.65 11.01
CA ARG A 20 -8.22 -3.08 12.05
C ARG A 20 -7.98 -1.58 12.20
N TRP A 21 -7.70 -0.90 11.08
CA TRP A 21 -7.44 0.53 11.03
C TRP A 21 -8.58 1.32 11.71
N ASN A 22 -9.82 0.97 11.41
CA ASN A 22 -11.01 1.50 12.07
C ASN A 22 -12.19 0.51 12.00
N GLU A 23 -13.36 0.90 12.52
CA GLU A 23 -14.58 0.10 12.42
C GLU A 23 -14.98 -0.14 10.95
N GLY A 24 -14.73 -1.37 10.48
CA GLY A 24 -15.03 -1.77 9.10
C GLY A 24 -14.06 -1.22 8.06
N GLU A 25 -12.90 -0.72 8.50
CA GLU A 25 -11.87 -0.18 7.62
C GLU A 25 -10.53 -0.89 7.79
N GLU A 26 -9.85 -1.10 6.66
CA GLU A 26 -8.54 -1.73 6.56
C GLU A 26 -7.62 -0.80 5.78
N MET A 27 -6.34 -0.77 6.13
CA MET A 27 -5.39 0.16 5.52
C MET A 27 -4.13 -0.58 5.05
N ALA A 28 -3.82 -0.46 3.77
CA ALA A 28 -2.53 -0.82 3.22
C ALA A 28 -1.67 0.45 3.07
N SER A 29 -0.38 0.35 3.33
CA SER A 29 0.55 1.46 3.09
C SER A 29 1.87 1.00 2.49
N MET A 30 2.47 1.87 1.70
CA MET A 30 3.87 1.80 1.31
C MET A 30 4.63 3.00 1.86
N ARG A 31 5.85 2.78 2.36
CA ARG A 31 6.79 3.85 2.73
C ARG A 31 8.19 3.42 2.35
N ASN A 32 8.89 4.21 1.54
CA ASN A 32 10.25 3.87 1.11
C ASN A 32 11.35 4.37 2.06
N GLY A 33 10.99 5.04 3.16
CA GLY A 33 11.92 5.63 4.12
C GLY A 33 12.67 6.88 3.61
N SER A 34 12.38 7.33 2.38
CA SER A 34 13.04 8.45 1.70
C SER A 34 12.09 9.59 1.33
N GLY A 35 10.83 9.52 1.79
CA GLY A 35 9.84 10.59 1.62
C GLY A 35 8.65 10.21 0.75
N ASP A 36 8.73 9.11 0.00
CA ASP A 36 7.60 8.63 -0.79
C ASP A 36 6.73 7.67 0.03
N ASP A 37 5.42 7.82 -0.15
CA ASP A 37 4.43 6.99 0.50
C ASP A 37 3.16 6.86 -0.33
N TRP A 38 2.40 5.80 -0.04
CA TRP A 38 0.97 5.80 -0.31
C TRP A 38 0.21 5.08 0.79
N PHE A 39 -1.06 5.45 0.90
CA PHE A 39 -2.05 4.86 1.78
C PHE A 39 -3.25 4.47 0.94
N LEU A 40 -3.69 3.22 1.07
CA LEU A 40 -4.87 2.66 0.45
C LEU A 40 -5.83 2.24 1.55
N LEU A 41 -6.93 2.97 1.70
CA LEU A 41 -7.97 2.68 2.68
C LEU A 41 -9.11 1.92 2.01
N PHE A 42 -9.51 0.81 2.60
CA PHE A 42 -10.70 0.04 2.26
C PHE A 42 -11.78 0.27 3.31
N GLY A 43 -13.04 0.28 2.88
CA GLY A 43 -14.17 0.38 3.79
C GLY A 43 -15.52 0.13 3.08
N PRO A 44 -16.65 0.30 3.79
CA PRO A 44 -17.98 0.13 3.18
C PRO A 44 -18.26 1.12 2.04
N PHE A 45 -17.52 2.22 1.97
CA PHE A 45 -17.59 3.20 0.87
C PHE A 45 -16.87 2.74 -0.41
N GLY A 46 -16.05 1.68 -0.36
CA GLY A 46 -15.17 1.24 -1.44
C GLY A 46 -13.70 1.35 -1.05
N ALA A 47 -12.88 1.91 -1.93
CA ALA A 47 -11.44 2.05 -1.70
C ALA A 47 -10.91 3.41 -2.18
N ALA A 48 -9.95 3.98 -1.47
CA ALA A 48 -9.30 5.24 -1.84
C ALA A 48 -7.81 5.21 -1.57
N ILE A 49 -7.04 5.83 -2.47
CA ILE A 49 -5.58 5.93 -2.42
C ILE A 49 -5.20 7.39 -2.29
N LYS A 50 -4.35 7.70 -1.31
CA LYS A 50 -3.52 8.92 -1.29
C LYS A 50 -2.10 8.46 -1.56
N GLY A 51 -1.38 9.16 -2.42
CA GLY A 51 0.05 8.94 -2.54
C GLY A 51 0.83 10.23 -2.69
N LEU A 52 2.10 10.12 -2.36
CA LEU A 52 3.10 11.16 -2.36
C LEU A 52 4.36 10.62 -3.02
N ALA A 53 4.68 11.18 -4.18
CA ALA A 53 6.02 11.18 -4.74
C ALA A 53 6.66 12.52 -4.38
N HIS A 54 7.52 12.55 -3.37
CA HIS A 54 7.98 13.80 -2.74
C HIS A 54 8.79 14.70 -3.68
N GLU A 55 9.41 14.13 -4.71
CA GLU A 55 10.12 14.88 -5.75
C GLU A 55 9.21 15.35 -6.88
N SER A 56 7.94 14.95 -6.90
CA SER A 56 6.99 15.41 -7.91
C SER A 56 6.70 16.90 -7.75
N SER A 57 6.58 17.60 -8.88
CA SER A 57 6.13 19.00 -8.89
C SER A 57 4.71 19.21 -8.35
N LEU A 58 3.94 18.12 -8.18
CA LEU A 58 2.58 18.15 -7.63
C LEU A 58 2.53 17.87 -6.12
N ALA A 59 3.64 17.43 -5.52
CA ALA A 59 3.71 17.15 -4.09
C ALA A 59 3.32 18.41 -3.29
N GLY A 60 2.25 18.29 -2.52
CA GLY A 60 1.73 19.37 -1.68
C GLY A 60 1.15 20.58 -2.43
N ASP A 61 0.76 20.43 -3.71
CA ASP A 61 0.06 21.49 -4.44
C ASP A 61 -1.32 21.77 -3.80
N PRO A 62 -1.55 22.97 -3.21
CA PRO A 62 -2.81 23.28 -2.56
C PRO A 62 -4.03 23.19 -3.49
N SER A 63 -3.81 23.39 -4.78
CA SER A 63 -4.84 23.35 -5.81
C SER A 63 -5.29 21.92 -6.10
N LEU A 64 -4.34 20.97 -6.07
CA LEU A 64 -4.63 19.54 -6.15
C LEU A 64 -5.34 19.06 -4.87
N THR A 65 -4.85 19.45 -3.69
CA THR A 65 -5.51 19.15 -2.42
C THR A 65 -6.96 19.66 -2.40
N ALA A 66 -7.20 20.88 -2.89
CA ALA A 66 -8.56 21.43 -3.00
C ALA A 66 -9.43 20.64 -3.99
N ALA A 67 -8.85 20.19 -5.11
CA ALA A 67 -9.55 19.36 -6.09
C ALA A 67 -9.94 18.00 -5.50
N VAL A 68 -9.03 17.34 -4.77
CA VAL A 68 -9.32 16.08 -4.06
C VAL A 68 -10.48 16.26 -3.09
N LYS A 69 -10.42 17.28 -2.22
CA LYS A 69 -11.49 17.59 -1.24
C LYS A 69 -12.84 17.91 -1.91
N SER A 70 -12.85 18.34 -3.18
CA SER A 70 -14.07 18.65 -3.92
C SER A 70 -14.61 17.49 -4.76
N GLN A 71 -13.76 16.60 -5.24
CA GLN A 71 -14.13 15.54 -6.20
C GLN A 71 -14.38 14.20 -5.53
N VAL A 72 -13.64 13.89 -4.47
CA VAL A 72 -13.83 12.66 -3.71
C VAL A 72 -15.18 12.75 -2.98
N PRO A 73 -16.08 11.77 -3.16
CA PRO A 73 -17.41 11.81 -2.54
C PRO A 73 -17.37 11.85 -1.01
N GLU A 74 -18.37 12.49 -0.39
CA GLU A 74 -18.49 12.61 1.07
C GLU A 74 -18.52 11.26 1.82
N THR A 75 -18.90 10.17 1.14
CA THR A 75 -18.84 8.81 1.70
C THR A 75 -17.42 8.38 2.09
N PHE A 76 -16.38 9.03 1.55
CA PHE A 76 -14.98 8.82 1.89
C PHE A 76 -14.50 9.81 2.98
N ALA A 77 -15.39 10.35 3.80
CA ALA A 77 -15.02 11.31 4.84
C ALA A 77 -13.98 10.78 5.84
N SER A 78 -13.98 9.49 6.16
CA SER A 78 -12.92 8.88 7.01
C SER A 78 -11.56 8.97 6.34
N PHE A 79 -11.47 8.57 5.06
CA PHE A 79 -10.26 8.72 4.25
C PHE A 79 -9.78 10.18 4.15
N LEU A 80 -10.67 11.12 3.84
CA LEU A 80 -10.31 12.53 3.62
C LEU A 80 -9.84 13.25 4.88
N ASN A 81 -10.32 12.82 6.05
CA ASN A 81 -10.04 13.47 7.33
C ASN A 81 -9.04 12.69 8.20
N GLU A 82 -8.51 11.57 7.72
CA GLU A 82 -7.55 10.74 8.44
C GLU A 82 -6.22 11.50 8.62
N PRO A 83 -5.83 11.89 9.85
CA PRO A 83 -4.60 12.64 10.08
C PRO A 83 -3.34 11.92 9.61
N ALA A 84 -3.31 10.58 9.66
CA ALA A 84 -2.16 9.79 9.23
C ALA A 84 -1.85 9.92 7.73
N PHE A 85 -2.83 10.31 6.91
CA PHE A 85 -2.66 10.37 5.46
C PHE A 85 -2.09 11.69 4.96
N SER A 86 -2.09 12.74 5.79
CA SER A 86 -1.51 14.05 5.43
C SER A 86 -1.96 14.53 4.06
N MET A 87 -3.27 14.72 3.87
CA MET A 87 -3.88 15.07 2.57
C MET A 87 -3.36 16.37 1.94
N ASP A 88 -2.70 17.22 2.72
CA ASP A 88 -2.09 18.46 2.23
C ASP A 88 -0.71 18.23 1.58
N GLU A 89 -0.15 17.02 1.66
CA GLU A 89 1.16 16.66 1.08
C GLU A 89 1.05 15.74 -0.15
N LEU A 90 -0.15 15.41 -0.63
CA LEU A 90 -0.32 14.43 -1.70
C LEU A 90 0.23 14.91 -3.06
N SER A 91 0.61 13.98 -3.94
CA SER A 91 0.88 14.22 -5.37
C SER A 91 -0.16 13.54 -6.29
N TYR A 92 -0.88 12.53 -5.79
CA TYR A 92 -2.00 11.91 -6.49
C TYR A 92 -3.05 11.35 -5.53
N CYS A 93 -4.27 11.20 -6.04
CA CYS A 93 -5.35 10.54 -5.33
C CYS A 93 -6.23 9.76 -6.30
N TYR A 94 -6.61 8.55 -5.89
CA TYR A 94 -7.56 7.69 -6.60
C TYR A 94 -8.68 7.27 -5.66
N TRP A 95 -9.87 7.04 -6.20
CA TRP A 95 -10.94 6.40 -5.46
C TRP A 95 -11.80 5.52 -6.35
N LYS A 96 -12.43 4.52 -5.75
CA LYS A 96 -13.43 3.68 -6.39
C LYS A 96 -14.53 3.41 -5.38
N GLY A 97 -15.74 3.87 -5.67
CA GLY A 97 -16.90 3.54 -4.85
C GLY A 97 -17.18 2.04 -4.84
N ALA A 98 -17.86 1.58 -3.80
CA ALA A 98 -18.27 0.17 -3.65
C ALA A 98 -19.00 -0.36 -4.89
N GLU A 99 -19.91 0.44 -5.45
CA GLU A 99 -20.73 0.10 -6.62
C GLU A 99 -20.13 0.57 -7.96
N ASP A 100 -18.99 1.28 -7.94
CA ASP A 100 -18.36 1.79 -9.17
C ASP A 100 -17.67 0.66 -9.93
N LEU A 101 -17.60 0.77 -11.26
CA LEU A 101 -16.92 -0.22 -12.09
C LEU A 101 -15.43 0.10 -12.33
N SER A 102 -15.00 1.33 -12.07
CA SER A 102 -13.64 1.79 -12.38
C SER A 102 -13.14 2.79 -11.35
N TRP A 103 -11.83 2.77 -11.12
CA TRP A 103 -11.13 3.81 -10.38
C TRP A 103 -11.27 5.16 -11.07
N GLN A 104 -11.46 6.19 -10.26
CA GLN A 104 -11.38 7.60 -10.62
C GLN A 104 -10.06 8.15 -10.11
N LYS A 105 -9.52 9.17 -10.78
CA LYS A 105 -8.33 9.92 -10.37
C LYS A 105 -8.72 11.36 -10.13
N ALA A 106 -8.18 11.97 -9.07
CA ALA A 106 -8.41 13.39 -8.82
C ALA A 106 -7.66 14.22 -9.86
N GLU A 107 -8.35 15.19 -10.44
CA GLU A 107 -7.78 16.04 -11.49
C GLU A 107 -7.75 17.50 -11.05
N HIS A 108 -6.65 18.20 -11.29
CA HIS A 108 -6.59 19.64 -11.12
C HIS A 108 -5.97 20.31 -12.35
N GLY A 109 -6.61 21.37 -12.86
CA GLY A 109 -6.14 22.04 -14.06
C GLY A 109 -6.10 21.11 -15.27
N ASN A 110 -5.02 21.19 -16.05
CA ASN A 110 -4.81 20.36 -17.25
C ASN A 110 -3.68 19.33 -17.03
N THR A 111 -3.48 18.86 -15.80
CA THR A 111 -2.34 18.00 -15.39
C THR A 111 -2.20 16.75 -16.26
N LEU A 112 -3.33 16.13 -16.63
CA LEU A 112 -3.37 14.99 -17.55
C LEU A 112 -2.88 15.33 -18.97
N ALA A 113 -3.15 16.53 -19.47
CA ALA A 113 -2.67 16.95 -20.79
C ALA A 113 -1.21 17.44 -20.77
N THR A 114 -0.70 17.84 -19.60
CA THR A 114 0.69 18.29 -19.44
C THR A 114 1.68 17.13 -19.30
N GLY A 115 1.21 15.91 -19.06
CA GLY A 115 2.10 14.74 -18.87
C GLY A 115 3.01 14.87 -17.65
N VAL A 116 2.56 15.59 -16.62
CA VAL A 116 3.30 15.74 -15.37
C VAL A 116 3.29 14.39 -14.65
N ASP A 117 4.47 13.95 -14.24
CA ASP A 117 4.63 12.74 -13.46
C ASP A 117 4.32 13.02 -11.97
N ASP A 118 3.29 12.35 -11.47
CA ASP A 118 2.89 12.38 -10.07
C ASP A 118 3.45 11.20 -9.26
N GLY A 119 4.17 10.28 -9.92
CA GLY A 119 4.72 9.04 -9.35
C GLY A 119 3.71 7.91 -9.21
N SER A 120 2.43 8.12 -9.54
CA SER A 120 1.39 7.08 -9.37
C SER A 120 1.65 5.84 -10.22
N THR A 121 2.24 6.00 -11.42
CA THR A 121 2.54 4.88 -12.31
C THR A 121 3.57 3.95 -11.69
N GLU A 122 4.64 4.50 -11.12
CA GLU A 122 5.72 3.72 -10.50
C GLU A 122 5.26 3.06 -9.19
N PHE A 123 4.71 3.87 -8.27
CA PHE A 123 4.46 3.40 -6.91
C PHE A 123 3.22 2.50 -6.76
N LEU A 124 2.28 2.54 -7.72
CA LEU A 124 1.10 1.66 -7.71
C LEU A 124 1.27 0.41 -8.60
N LEU A 125 2.30 0.36 -9.46
CA LEU A 125 2.55 -0.81 -10.31
C LEU A 125 2.68 -2.12 -9.51
N PRO A 126 3.37 -2.19 -8.35
CA PRO A 126 3.49 -3.42 -7.58
C PRO A 126 2.15 -4.03 -7.13
N LEU A 127 1.06 -3.24 -7.08
CA LEU A 127 -0.27 -3.72 -6.69
C LEU A 127 -0.93 -4.62 -7.74
N ILE A 128 -0.44 -4.59 -8.99
CA ILE A 128 -1.02 -5.33 -10.12
C ILE A 128 -0.03 -6.28 -10.81
N GLU A 129 1.22 -6.29 -10.35
CA GLU A 129 2.28 -7.15 -10.87
C GLU A 129 2.24 -8.56 -10.23
N PRO A 130 2.77 -9.59 -10.93
CA PRO A 130 2.81 -10.95 -10.39
C PRO A 130 3.85 -11.09 -9.29
N ALA A 131 3.82 -12.22 -8.58
CA ALA A 131 4.74 -12.56 -7.50
C ALA A 131 6.23 -12.43 -7.89
N SER A 132 6.58 -12.66 -9.16
CA SER A 132 7.96 -12.49 -9.64
C SER A 132 8.48 -11.05 -9.51
N ALA A 133 7.61 -10.04 -9.66
CA ALA A 133 8.03 -8.66 -9.47
C ALA A 133 8.40 -8.36 -8.01
N TYR A 134 7.76 -9.03 -7.04
CA TYR A 134 8.16 -8.92 -5.65
C TYR A 134 9.50 -9.63 -5.38
N VAL A 135 9.78 -10.74 -6.07
CA VAL A 135 11.10 -11.40 -5.98
C VAL A 135 12.20 -10.46 -6.46
N ASP A 136 11.99 -9.81 -7.62
CA ASP A 136 12.93 -8.82 -8.16
C ASP A 136 13.09 -7.65 -7.18
N PHE A 137 12.00 -7.10 -6.66
CA PHE A 137 12.01 -6.05 -5.64
C PHE A 137 12.78 -6.46 -4.37
N ALA A 138 12.58 -7.67 -3.86
CA ALA A 138 13.26 -8.14 -2.65
C ALA A 138 14.78 -8.30 -2.88
N SER A 139 15.18 -8.73 -4.07
CA SER A 139 16.61 -8.81 -4.44
C SER A 139 17.23 -7.41 -4.55
N GLU A 140 16.51 -6.43 -5.11
CA GLU A 140 17.02 -5.06 -5.28
C GLU A 140 17.00 -4.23 -3.99
N TYR A 141 15.89 -4.26 -3.24
CA TYR A 141 15.67 -3.39 -2.08
C TYR A 141 16.20 -3.99 -0.78
N TYR A 142 15.92 -5.28 -0.54
CA TYR A 142 16.34 -5.98 0.69
C TYR A 142 17.67 -6.71 0.53
N GLU A 143 18.24 -6.78 -0.68
CA GLU A 143 19.47 -7.52 -0.99
C GLU A 143 19.38 -9.01 -0.59
N ILE A 144 18.19 -9.61 -0.74
CA ILE A 144 17.93 -11.02 -0.40
C ILE A 144 17.28 -11.78 -1.55
N GLU A 145 17.62 -13.06 -1.65
CA GLU A 145 17.00 -13.99 -2.58
C GLU A 145 15.86 -14.74 -1.90
N VAL A 146 14.63 -14.59 -2.41
CA VAL A 146 13.43 -15.26 -1.90
C VAL A 146 12.90 -16.28 -2.92
N PRO A 147 12.46 -17.49 -2.50
CA PRO A 147 11.93 -18.47 -3.43
C PRO A 147 10.61 -17.99 -4.06
N LEU A 148 10.53 -17.93 -5.39
CA LEU A 148 9.29 -17.54 -6.10
C LEU A 148 8.07 -18.33 -5.62
N SER A 149 8.21 -19.66 -5.46
CA SER A 149 7.10 -20.50 -4.98
C SER A 149 6.62 -20.14 -3.57
N ALA A 150 7.48 -19.62 -2.70
CA ALA A 150 7.08 -19.13 -1.39
C ALA A 150 6.32 -17.80 -1.50
N VAL A 151 6.75 -16.91 -2.39
CA VAL A 151 6.07 -15.64 -2.66
C VAL A 151 4.69 -15.88 -3.29
N GLU A 152 4.59 -16.79 -4.26
CA GLU A 152 3.33 -17.21 -4.88
C GLU A 152 2.33 -17.72 -3.84
N LEU A 153 2.77 -18.59 -2.92
CA LEU A 153 1.91 -19.08 -1.83
C LEU A 153 1.37 -17.95 -0.95
N ILE A 154 2.14 -16.88 -0.73
CA ILE A 154 1.67 -15.72 0.03
C ILE A 154 0.69 -14.87 -0.78
N TYR A 155 0.96 -14.65 -2.07
CA TYR A 155 0.06 -13.93 -2.98
C TYR A 155 -1.30 -14.62 -3.12
N GLU A 156 -1.32 -15.95 -3.13
CA GLU A 156 -2.52 -16.79 -3.19
C GLU A 156 -3.26 -16.91 -1.85
N GLN A 157 -2.85 -16.16 -0.81
CA GLN A 157 -3.42 -16.25 0.55
C GLN A 157 -3.33 -17.66 1.15
N GLY A 158 -2.27 -18.39 0.81
CA GLY A 158 -1.98 -19.71 1.36
C GLY A 158 -1.74 -19.66 2.87
N VAL A 159 -2.12 -20.74 3.57
CA VAL A 159 -1.98 -20.83 5.02
C VAL A 159 -0.50 -20.71 5.43
N LEU A 160 -0.21 -19.80 6.36
CA LEU A 160 1.13 -19.62 6.88
C LEU A 160 1.56 -20.84 7.71
N THR A 161 2.69 -21.42 7.34
CA THR A 161 3.31 -22.58 8.01
C THR A 161 4.74 -22.26 8.44
N GLU A 162 5.27 -23.00 9.41
CA GLU A 162 6.65 -22.86 9.86
C GLU A 162 7.64 -23.06 8.71
N SER A 163 7.42 -24.07 7.86
CA SER A 163 8.28 -24.31 6.69
C SER A 163 8.29 -23.15 5.71
N LEU A 164 7.13 -22.51 5.49
CA LEU A 164 7.04 -21.34 4.61
C LEU A 164 7.80 -20.16 5.21
N VAL A 165 7.59 -19.87 6.50
CA VAL A 165 8.31 -18.81 7.21
C VAL A 165 9.81 -19.03 7.14
N LYS A 166 10.30 -20.24 7.45
CA LYS A 166 11.73 -20.56 7.41
C LYS A 166 12.34 -20.54 6.01
N SER A 167 11.53 -20.72 4.96
CA SER A 167 11.99 -20.57 3.57
C SER A 167 12.21 -19.11 3.16
N LEU A 168 11.53 -18.17 3.82
CA LEU A 168 11.59 -16.73 3.53
C LEU A 168 12.56 -16.01 4.48
N ASN A 169 12.49 -16.31 5.78
CA ASN A 169 13.39 -15.78 6.80
C ASN A 169 13.79 -16.90 7.78
N PRO A 170 15.01 -17.46 7.66
CA PRO A 170 15.50 -18.53 8.53
C PRO A 170 15.61 -18.12 10.00
N ASP A 171 15.77 -16.83 10.31
CA ASP A 171 16.00 -16.33 11.66
C ASP A 171 14.69 -16.00 12.39
N LEU A 172 13.62 -15.66 11.67
CA LEU A 172 12.31 -15.37 12.28
C LEU A 172 11.68 -16.62 12.89
N SER A 173 11.23 -16.56 14.14
CA SER A 173 10.52 -17.68 14.75
C SER A 173 9.09 -17.80 14.21
N PHE A 174 8.57 -19.03 14.13
CA PHE A 174 7.18 -19.22 13.71
C PHE A 174 6.18 -18.62 14.72
N ALA A 175 6.56 -18.51 16.00
CA ALA A 175 5.73 -17.85 17.00
C ALA A 175 5.56 -16.36 16.72
N GLU A 176 6.63 -15.66 16.34
CA GLU A 176 6.57 -14.25 15.95
C GLU A 176 5.80 -14.04 14.65
N ALA A 177 6.03 -14.89 13.65
CA ALA A 177 5.29 -14.83 12.38
C ALA A 177 3.78 -14.99 12.57
N LYS A 178 3.33 -15.80 13.54
CA LYS A 178 1.92 -15.92 13.92
C LYS A 178 1.34 -14.64 14.52
N VAL A 179 2.13 -13.89 15.28
CA VAL A 179 1.70 -12.59 15.83
C VAL A 179 1.44 -11.63 14.67
N PHE A 180 2.39 -11.52 13.73
CA PHE A 180 2.21 -10.67 12.54
C PHE A 180 1.02 -11.10 11.69
N ALA A 181 0.82 -12.40 11.47
CA ALA A 181 -0.33 -12.91 10.74
C ALA A 181 -1.66 -12.52 11.41
N ALA A 182 -1.75 -12.65 12.74
CA ALA A 182 -2.97 -12.29 13.48
C ALA A 182 -3.24 -10.77 13.47
N GLU A 183 -2.18 -9.95 13.48
CA GLU A 183 -2.25 -8.49 13.40
C GLU A 183 -2.89 -8.06 12.07
N ILE A 184 -2.41 -8.62 10.96
CA ILE A 184 -2.85 -8.23 9.60
C ILE A 184 -3.99 -9.10 9.05
N GLY A 185 -4.55 -10.01 9.85
CA GLY A 185 -5.65 -10.90 9.42
C GLY A 185 -5.25 -11.99 8.42
N TYR A 186 -3.97 -12.35 8.34
CA TYR A 186 -3.47 -13.33 7.38
C TYR A 186 -3.77 -14.79 7.81
N PRO A 187 -4.15 -15.70 6.89
CA PRO A 187 -4.42 -17.11 7.21
C PRO A 187 -3.21 -17.84 7.83
N CYS A 188 -3.41 -18.52 8.96
CA CYS A 188 -2.34 -19.25 9.65
C CYS A 188 -2.83 -20.57 10.28
N ALA A 189 -1.95 -21.58 10.31
CA ALA A 189 -2.17 -22.91 10.85
C ALA A 189 -2.03 -23.00 12.38
#